data_AF-A0A5K0Y971-F1
#
_entry.id   AF-A0A5K0Y971-F1
#
_cell.length_a   1.000
_cell.length_b   1.000
_cell.length_c   1.000
_cell.angle_alpha   90.00
_cell.angle_beta   90.00
_cell.angle_gamma   90.00
#
_symmetry.space_group_name_H-M   'P 1'
#
loop_
_entity.id
_entity.type
_entity.pdbx_description
1 polymer ?
#
loop_
_entity_poly.entity_id
_entity_poly.type
_entity_poly.pdbx_seq_one_letter_code
_entity_poly.pdbx_strand_id
1 'polypeptide(L)'
;MATNGRSPQLLILLLCFSFFTLSDQFALLSFKSFVTKDPYNVLSNWNSNISFCDWNGVSCSHGSQRVVALNLSRKALEGTLSPYINNLSLQFLDLTNDSFHGHLPIDFSLLPQLENLSIGKNNLEGLTPQTLSHCQCLQIL
;
A
#
# COMPACT_ATOMS: atom_id res chain seq x y z
N MET A 1 13.05 -29.25 -36.66
CA MET A 1 12.46 -29.07 -35.32
C MET A 1 13.13 -27.86 -34.69
N ALA A 2 12.48 -26.70 -34.70
CA ALA A 2 12.97 -25.51 -34.03
C ALA A 2 12.47 -25.53 -32.59
N THR A 3 13.37 -25.70 -31.63
CA THR A 3 13.06 -25.49 -30.22
C THR A 3 13.02 -23.99 -29.96
N ASN A 4 11.82 -23.45 -29.71
CA ASN A 4 11.63 -22.08 -29.27
C ASN A 4 12.30 -21.89 -27.90
N GLY A 5 13.53 -21.40 -27.90
CA GLY A 5 14.25 -21.02 -26.68
C GLY A 5 13.60 -19.77 -26.06
N ARG A 6 12.81 -19.95 -25.00
CA ARG A 6 12.41 -18.83 -24.14
C ARG A 6 13.68 -18.28 -23.47
N SER A 7 13.96 -16.99 -23.72
CA SER A 7 15.07 -16.27 -23.11
C SER A 7 14.98 -16.31 -21.56
N PRO A 8 16.06 -16.62 -20.84
CA PRO A 8 16.07 -16.67 -19.37
C PRO A 8 15.76 -15.31 -18.72
N GLN A 9 15.96 -14.20 -19.45
CA GLN A 9 15.57 -12.86 -18.99
C GLN A 9 14.05 -12.73 -18.79
N LEU A 10 13.26 -13.35 -19.66
CA LEU A 10 11.79 -13.34 -19.55
C LEU A 10 11.32 -14.15 -18.34
N LEU A 11 12.03 -15.22 -17.98
CA LEU A 11 11.72 -16.08 -16.82
C LEU A 11 12.07 -15.39 -15.50
N ILE A 12 13.21 -14.69 -15.41
CA ILE A 12 13.59 -13.88 -14.24
C ILE A 12 12.61 -12.72 -14.05
N LEU A 13 12.21 -12.05 -15.14
CA LEU A 13 11.18 -10.99 -15.10
C LEU A 13 9.83 -11.52 -14.59
N LEU A 14 9.37 -12.67 -15.08
CA LEU A 14 8.12 -13.30 -14.64
C LEU A 14 8.15 -13.73 -13.17
N LEU A 15 9.27 -14.30 -12.71
CA LEU A 15 9.44 -14.67 -11.30
C LEU A 15 9.47 -13.42 -10.41
N CYS A 16 10.19 -12.37 -10.80
CA CYS A 16 10.21 -11.09 -10.09
C CYS A 16 8.80 -10.44 -10.02
N PHE A 17 8.04 -10.49 -11.12
CA PHE A 17 6.65 -10.03 -11.19
C PHE A 17 5.72 -10.78 -10.23
N SER A 18 5.91 -12.10 -10.10
CA SER A 18 5.14 -12.92 -9.14
C SER A 18 5.51 -12.61 -7.68
N PHE A 19 6.78 -12.29 -7.37
CA PHE A 19 7.20 -11.82 -6.04
C PHE A 19 6.60 -10.45 -5.70
N PHE A 20 6.50 -9.52 -6.67
CA PHE A 20 5.90 -8.20 -6.44
C PHE A 20 4.38 -8.23 -6.27
N THR A 21 3.67 -9.09 -7.00
CA THR A 21 2.19 -9.22 -6.89
C THR A 21 1.77 -10.00 -5.64
N LEU A 22 2.54 -11.03 -5.24
CA LEU A 22 2.38 -11.68 -3.93
C LEU A 22 2.67 -10.71 -2.77
N SER A 23 3.60 -9.75 -3.00
CA SER A 23 3.98 -8.75 -2.01
C SER A 23 2.86 -7.74 -1.73
N ASP A 24 2.14 -7.27 -2.74
CA ASP A 24 1.09 -6.26 -2.55
C ASP A 24 -0.10 -6.83 -1.77
N GLN A 25 -0.57 -8.03 -2.13
CA GLN A 25 -1.63 -8.71 -1.38
C GLN A 25 -1.21 -8.98 0.07
N PHE A 26 0.01 -9.45 0.28
CA PHE A 26 0.56 -9.67 1.62
C PHE A 26 0.64 -8.38 2.43
N ALA A 27 1.12 -7.28 1.82
CA ALA A 27 1.21 -5.99 2.48
C ALA A 27 -0.16 -5.46 2.89
N LEU A 28 -1.18 -5.60 2.03
CA LEU A 28 -2.56 -5.21 2.35
C LEU A 28 -3.19 -6.12 3.43
N LEU A 29 -2.97 -7.43 3.40
CA LEU A 29 -3.45 -8.32 4.47
C LEU A 29 -2.74 -8.05 5.80
N SER A 30 -1.45 -7.70 5.76
CA SER A 30 -0.72 -7.25 6.94
C SER A 30 -1.25 -5.91 7.44
N PHE A 31 -1.57 -4.96 6.56
CA PHE A 31 -2.25 -3.73 6.95
C PHE A 31 -3.57 -4.05 7.69
N LYS A 32 -4.40 -4.92 7.11
CA LYS A 32 -5.66 -5.36 7.73
C LYS A 32 -5.47 -5.99 9.11
N SER A 33 -4.40 -6.76 9.34
CA SER A 33 -4.15 -7.36 10.65
C SER A 33 -3.75 -6.35 11.73
N PHE A 34 -3.32 -5.14 11.34
CA PHE A 34 -2.98 -4.04 12.27
C PHE A 34 -4.17 -3.10 12.54
N VAL A 35 -5.28 -3.27 11.82
CA VAL A 35 -6.55 -2.60 12.08
C VAL A 35 -7.29 -3.34 13.19
N THR A 36 -7.48 -2.67 14.32
CA THR A 36 -8.11 -3.21 15.53
C THR A 36 -9.62 -2.97 15.57
N LYS A 37 -10.13 -1.92 14.90
CA LYS A 37 -11.57 -1.68 14.73
C LYS A 37 -11.90 -1.33 13.29
N ASP A 38 -12.91 -2.03 12.77
CA ASP A 38 -13.52 -1.80 11.46
C ASP A 38 -15.06 -1.83 11.61
N PRO A 39 -15.67 -0.78 12.19
CA PRO A 39 -17.08 -0.81 12.59
C PRO A 39 -18.04 -0.93 11.41
N TYR A 40 -17.61 -0.55 10.20
CA TYR A 40 -18.43 -0.62 8.98
C TYR A 40 -18.07 -1.79 8.08
N ASN A 41 -17.21 -2.71 8.53
CA ASN A 41 -16.74 -3.88 7.76
C ASN A 41 -16.15 -3.47 6.39
N VAL A 42 -15.45 -2.35 6.34
CA VAL A 42 -14.84 -1.81 5.13
C VAL A 42 -13.83 -2.78 4.54
N LEU A 43 -13.06 -3.46 5.41
CA LEU A 43 -12.01 -4.41 5.01
C LEU A 43 -12.54 -5.83 4.84
N SER A 44 -13.86 -6.03 4.86
CA SER A 44 -14.47 -7.37 4.76
C SER A 44 -14.12 -8.11 3.46
N ASN A 45 -14.04 -7.39 2.33
CA ASN A 45 -13.70 -7.99 1.04
C ASN A 45 -12.19 -8.18 0.83
N TRP A 46 -11.34 -7.78 1.79
CA TRP A 46 -9.90 -8.02 1.73
C TRP A 46 -9.61 -9.47 2.11
N ASN A 47 -9.66 -10.37 1.13
CA ASN A 47 -9.43 -11.80 1.30
C ASN A 47 -8.83 -12.44 0.03
N SER A 48 -8.22 -13.61 0.18
CA SER A 48 -7.49 -14.30 -0.90
C SER A 48 -8.36 -14.80 -2.06
N ASN A 49 -9.69 -14.77 -1.94
CA ASN A 49 -10.61 -15.21 -3.00
C ASN A 49 -10.93 -14.10 -4.01
N ILE A 50 -10.66 -12.84 -3.65
CA ILE A 50 -10.93 -11.66 -4.46
C ILE A 50 -9.60 -11.04 -4.83
N SER A 51 -9.45 -10.61 -6.08
CA SER A 51 -8.28 -9.84 -6.51
C SER A 51 -8.11 -8.61 -5.62
N PHE A 52 -6.89 -8.35 -5.15
CA PHE A 52 -6.64 -7.20 -4.28
C PHE A 52 -6.92 -5.86 -4.97
N CYS A 53 -6.95 -5.83 -6.31
CA CYS A 53 -7.36 -4.64 -7.07
C CYS A 53 -8.85 -4.34 -7.00
N ASP A 54 -9.68 -5.32 -6.59
CA ASP A 54 -11.12 -5.17 -6.38
C ASP A 54 -11.47 -4.94 -4.90
N TRP A 55 -10.44 -4.82 -4.04
CA TRP A 55 -10.64 -4.58 -2.62
C TRP A 55 -11.10 -3.15 -2.36
N ASN A 56 -11.94 -2.96 -1.34
CA ASN A 56 -12.44 -1.65 -0.98
C ASN A 56 -11.29 -0.68 -0.70
N GLY A 57 -11.29 0.45 -1.39
CA GLY A 57 -10.29 1.50 -1.23
C GLY A 57 -8.97 1.24 -1.94
N VAL A 58 -8.79 0.11 -2.63
CA VAL A 58 -7.55 -0.19 -3.37
C VAL A 58 -7.71 0.22 -4.84
N SER A 59 -6.66 0.80 -5.42
CA SER A 59 -6.57 0.98 -6.86
C SER A 59 -5.22 0.48 -7.37
N CYS A 60 -5.28 -0.25 -8.49
CA CYS A 60 -4.11 -0.81 -9.14
C CYS A 60 -3.81 -0.10 -10.45
N SER A 61 -2.53 -0.11 -10.82
CA SER A 61 -2.08 0.28 -12.15
C SER A 61 -2.58 -0.70 -13.22
N HIS A 62 -3.08 -0.18 -14.35
CA HIS A 62 -3.64 -0.99 -15.44
C HIS A 62 -2.63 -2.00 -16.04
N GLY A 63 -1.35 -1.63 -16.10
CA GLY A 63 -0.31 -2.45 -16.73
C GLY A 63 0.34 -3.47 -15.80
N SER A 64 0.83 -3.02 -14.64
CA SER A 64 1.64 -3.85 -13.75
C SER A 64 0.86 -4.54 -12.62
N GLN A 65 -0.44 -4.25 -12.49
CA GLN A 65 -1.29 -4.78 -11.40
C GLN A 65 -0.68 -4.54 -10.01
N ARG A 66 0.09 -3.45 -9.88
CA ARG A 66 0.63 -2.98 -8.60
C ARG A 66 -0.34 -2.01 -7.96
N VAL A 67 -0.45 -2.06 -6.64
CA VAL A 67 -1.23 -1.10 -5.85
C VAL A 67 -0.57 0.26 -5.93
N VAL A 68 -1.31 1.23 -6.45
CA VAL A 68 -0.86 2.63 -6.61
C VAL A 68 -1.66 3.60 -5.75
N ALA A 69 -2.87 3.25 -5.35
CA ALA A 69 -3.64 4.08 -4.42
C ALA A 69 -4.32 3.25 -3.34
N LEU A 70 -4.30 3.78 -2.12
CA LEU A 70 -5.10 3.31 -1.00
C LEU A 70 -5.91 4.48 -0.43
N ASN A 71 -7.23 4.43 -0.57
CA ASN A 71 -8.15 5.40 0.01
C ASN A 71 -9.09 4.70 0.98
N LEU A 72 -8.80 4.87 2.27
CA LEU A 72 -9.61 4.39 3.38
C LEU A 72 -10.10 5.55 4.25
N SER A 73 -10.14 6.77 3.71
CA SER A 73 -10.54 7.96 4.46
C SER A 73 -11.97 7.86 4.99
N ARG A 74 -12.19 8.40 6.19
CA ARG A 74 -13.50 8.53 6.86
C ARG A 74 -14.21 7.18 7.00
N LYS A 75 -13.47 6.15 7.38
CA LYS A 75 -13.99 4.79 7.57
C LYS A 75 -14.09 4.40 9.05
N ALA A 76 -13.76 5.32 9.95
CA ALA A 76 -13.71 5.09 11.39
C ALA A 76 -12.83 3.89 11.75
N LEU A 77 -11.79 3.66 10.95
CA LEU A 77 -10.83 2.59 11.21
C LEU A 77 -9.96 2.98 12.41
N GLU A 78 -9.66 2.01 13.27
CA GLU A 78 -8.73 2.19 14.38
C GLU A 78 -7.63 1.15 14.27
N GLY A 79 -6.40 1.53 14.61
CA GLY A 79 -5.26 0.63 14.60
C GLY A 79 -3.94 1.35 14.44
N THR A 80 -2.92 0.59 14.08
CA THR A 80 -1.59 1.10 13.73
C THR A 80 -1.30 0.78 12.27
N LEU A 81 -0.25 1.36 11.70
CA LEU A 81 0.13 1.07 10.32
C LEU A 81 1.14 -0.08 10.29
N SER A 82 1.00 -0.97 9.31
CA SER A 82 1.94 -2.06 9.10
C SER A 82 3.23 -1.54 8.42
N PRO A 83 4.43 -1.98 8.83
CA PRO A 83 5.68 -1.62 8.15
C PRO A 83 5.76 -2.12 6.71
N TYR A 84 4.94 -3.12 6.34
CA TYR A 84 4.89 -3.66 4.99
C TYR A 84 4.19 -2.73 3.99
N ILE A 85 3.64 -1.59 4.44
CA ILE A 85 3.09 -0.57 3.53
C ILE A 85 4.16 -0.03 2.55
N ASN A 86 5.44 -0.09 2.94
CA ASN A 86 6.58 0.29 2.10
C ASN A 86 6.81 -0.65 0.91
N ASN A 87 6.20 -1.85 0.92
CA ASN A 87 6.31 -2.79 -0.20
C ASN A 87 5.40 -2.43 -1.37
N LEU A 88 4.43 -1.54 -1.14
CA LEU A 88 3.49 -1.08 -2.15
C LEU A 88 4.13 -0.01 -3.03
N SER A 89 3.69 0.11 -4.28
CA SER A 89 4.14 1.17 -5.21
C SER A 89 3.20 2.38 -5.14
N LEU A 90 2.92 2.85 -3.92
CA LEU A 90 1.92 3.90 -3.67
C LEU A 90 2.31 5.23 -4.30
N GLN A 91 1.35 5.81 -5.00
CA GLN A 91 1.31 7.20 -5.45
C GLN A 91 0.38 8.03 -4.57
N PHE A 92 -0.69 7.41 -4.06
CA PHE A 92 -1.71 8.07 -3.25
C PHE A 92 -2.06 7.25 -2.01
N LEU A 93 -1.95 7.85 -0.83
CA LEU A 93 -2.39 7.28 0.44
C LEU A 93 -3.27 8.27 1.18
N ASP A 94 -4.55 7.92 1.35
CA ASP A 94 -5.50 8.72 2.12
C ASP A 94 -6.16 7.87 3.22
N LEU A 95 -5.79 8.21 4.45
CA LEU A 95 -6.30 7.66 5.70
C LEU A 95 -6.95 8.77 6.54
N THR A 96 -7.36 9.87 5.92
CA THR A 96 -7.81 11.07 6.63
C THR A 96 -9.07 10.78 7.43
N ASN A 97 -9.13 11.31 8.65
CA ASN A 97 -10.32 11.27 9.50
C ASN A 97 -10.71 9.83 9.92
N ASP A 98 -9.70 9.10 10.37
CA ASP A 98 -9.79 7.81 11.05
C ASP A 98 -9.15 7.91 12.46
N SER A 99 -8.97 6.77 13.13
CA SER A 99 -8.39 6.67 14.48
C SER A 99 -7.05 5.91 14.48
N PHE A 100 -6.26 6.04 13.42
CA PHE A 100 -4.91 5.46 13.38
C PHE A 100 -4.00 6.15 14.40
N HIS A 101 -3.15 5.39 15.08
CA HIS A 101 -2.28 5.88 16.15
C HIS A 101 -0.89 5.23 16.10
N GLY A 102 0.00 5.70 16.98
CA GLY A 102 1.40 5.26 17.04
C GLY A 102 2.25 5.91 15.96
N HIS A 103 3.48 5.42 15.80
CA HIS A 103 4.44 5.97 14.84
C HIS A 103 4.12 5.51 13.42
N LEU A 104 4.35 6.40 12.46
CA LEU A 104 4.27 6.06 11.03
C LEU A 104 5.49 5.19 10.63
N PRO A 105 5.32 3.88 10.33
CA PRO A 105 6.44 2.99 10.00
C PRO A 105 6.88 3.12 8.53
N ILE A 106 6.61 4.27 7.92
CA ILE A 106 6.88 4.52 6.52
C ILE A 106 8.32 4.98 6.38
N ASP A 107 9.10 4.21 5.61
CA ASP A 107 10.35 4.69 5.06
C ASP A 107 10.06 5.33 3.71
N PHE A 108 9.97 6.65 3.71
CA PHE A 108 9.67 7.45 2.52
C PHE A 108 10.69 7.27 1.40
N SER A 109 11.92 6.84 1.71
CA SER A 109 12.91 6.50 0.67
C SER A 109 12.53 5.26 -0.15
N LEU A 110 11.68 4.40 0.41
CA LEU A 110 11.14 3.20 -0.26
C LEU A 110 9.84 3.46 -1.02
N LEU A 111 9.27 4.67 -0.91
CA LEU A 111 8.08 5.11 -1.63
C LEU A 111 8.40 6.28 -2.57
N PRO A 112 9.30 6.10 -3.56
CA PRO A 112 9.76 7.18 -4.43
C PRO A 112 8.66 7.71 -5.38
N GLN A 113 7.55 7.00 -5.51
CA GLN A 113 6.41 7.37 -6.34
C GLN A 113 5.30 8.07 -5.55
N LEU A 114 5.43 8.22 -4.23
CA LEU A 114 4.37 8.81 -3.40
C LEU A 114 4.25 10.30 -3.67
N GLU A 115 3.10 10.70 -4.22
CA GLU A 115 2.78 12.08 -4.58
C GLU A 115 1.84 12.70 -3.55
N ASN A 116 0.89 11.93 -3.02
CA ASN A 116 -0.12 12.42 -2.09
C ASN A 116 -0.17 11.56 -0.83
N LEU A 117 0.04 12.21 0.31
CA LEU A 117 -0.13 11.61 1.64
C LEU A 117 -1.11 12.46 2.45
N SER A 118 -2.27 11.89 2.73
CA SER A 118 -3.31 12.50 3.57
C SER A 118 -3.60 11.60 4.76
N ILE A 119 -3.06 11.98 5.91
CA ILE A 119 -3.17 11.24 7.17
C ILE A 119 -3.69 12.13 8.29
N GLY A 120 -4.19 13.32 7.94
CA GLY A 120 -4.74 14.29 8.88
C GLY A 120 -5.94 13.73 9.66
N LYS A 121 -6.22 14.33 10.82
CA LYS A 121 -7.31 13.92 11.71
C LYS A 121 -7.21 12.43 12.10
N ASN A 122 -6.00 12.01 12.46
CA ASN A 122 -5.66 10.76 13.14
C ASN A 122 -4.88 11.09 14.42
N ASN A 123 -4.50 10.07 15.18
CA ASN A 123 -3.70 10.16 16.41
C ASN A 123 -2.26 9.67 16.19
N LEU A 124 -1.70 9.90 14.99
CA LEU A 124 -0.37 9.44 14.60
C LEU A 124 0.75 10.31 15.23
N GLU A 125 1.85 9.67 15.58
CA GLU A 125 3.03 10.26 16.22
C GLU A 125 4.26 10.20 15.29
N GLY A 126 5.29 11.00 15.59
CA GLY A 126 6.61 10.87 14.98
C GLY A 126 6.80 11.47 13.57
N LEU A 127 5.82 12.21 13.04
CA LEU A 127 5.99 12.96 11.79
C LEU A 127 6.91 14.17 12.02
N THR A 128 8.16 14.07 11.56
CA THR A 128 9.10 15.19 11.55
C THR A 128 9.46 15.59 10.12
N PRO A 129 9.76 16.88 9.85
CA PRO A 129 10.13 17.35 8.51
C PRO A 129 11.32 16.61 7.89
N GLN A 130 12.28 16.13 8.69
CA GLN A 130 13.45 15.38 8.20
C GLN A 130 13.09 14.02 7.60
N THR A 131 12.09 13.35 8.15
CA THR A 131 11.64 12.05 7.63
C THR A 131 10.96 12.23 6.26
N LEU A 132 10.31 13.39 6.05
CA LEU A 132 9.55 13.72 4.84
C LEU A 132 10.44 14.26 3.69
N SER A 133 11.61 14.83 3.98
CA SER A 133 12.51 15.38 2.94
C SER A 133 13.08 14.35 1.97
N HIS A 134 12.92 13.05 2.25
CA HIS A 134 13.34 11.98 1.35
C HIS A 134 12.36 11.74 0.19
N CYS A 135 11.11 12.24 0.26
CA CYS A 135 10.19 12.21 -0.87
C CYS A 135 10.32 13.47 -1.72
N GLN A 136 10.76 13.31 -2.96
CA GLN A 136 10.99 14.43 -3.89
C GLN A 136 9.69 15.00 -4.49
N CYS A 137 8.56 14.29 -4.39
CA CYS A 137 7.29 14.64 -5.03
C CYS A 137 6.10 14.78 -4.04
N LEU A 138 6.35 14.75 -2.73
CA LEU A 138 5.28 14.64 -1.73
C LEU A 138 4.52 15.95 -1.51
N GLN A 139 3.21 15.90 -1.69
CA GLN A 139 2.25 16.92 -1.27
C GLN A 139 1.46 16.39 -0.07
N ILE A 140 1.48 17.14 1.04
CA ILE A 140 0.80 16.78 2.29
C ILE A 140 -0.46 17.65 2.43
N LEU A 141 -1.59 17.00 2.66
CA LEU A 141 -2.92 17.60 2.78
C LEU A 141 -3.67 17.05 3.99
#